data_AF-A0A4R8RPQ1-F1
#
_entry.id   AF-A0A4R8RPQ1-F1
#
_cell.length_a   1.000
_cell.length_b   1.000
_cell.length_c   1.000
_cell.angle_alpha   90.00
_cell.angle_beta   90.00
_cell.angle_gamma   90.00
#
_symmetry.space_group_name_H-M   'P 1'
#
loop_
_entity.id
_entity.type
_entity.pdbx_description
1 polymer ?
#
loop_
_entity_poly.entity_id
_entity_poly.type
_entity_poly.pdbx_seq_one_letter_code
_entity_poly.pdbx_strand_id
1 'polypeptide(L)'
;MSGYYLFETTDSVIDTLWGTALAFFVVRIAWAYFFLTFTTGTFFTWVTCKYREQLRPFSERHLWVSTSKTELTLLPLHALVVISWARYLVFSYEIPPVAWFRLAIGGLATVFMAVAGTLLGLLLYEEGRGHLIREMDGRMWGIYPPTSYGTDQIPADKVTHLLYAFTDIVNGEVVSNSPSADFGEGVSASSAGTATGLVGKINKLKKQYRKMKVILSIGGWNYSQVKEKFPESSATEERRQRFVKSAINLMQQCGFDGIDVDWEYPQTSTEAQNFVLLLKGLREGLDAYARENAPGYHFALTVASPAGPDKYTVMDLKGMDRYLDAWHLMAYDYAGGFDPTSTGHQANLYKDPANPSSTKFNTDDAVKYYISQNIAPSKIVLGMPLYGRAFLSTAGMGKPFSGVGDGTVEQGVWNYNALPKPGAVVQFDRAIGAAWSYDAAKRELVSFDTVESAVFKTNEYMKPKGLGGAMFWEASGDGRGDKSIVGAVAAQMGKLDATENLLVYPKSTFSNIRGA
;
A
#
# COMPACT_ATOMS: atom_id res chain seq x y z
N MET A 1 84.82 18.16 31.16
CA MET A 1 83.92 17.08 30.72
C MET A 1 83.00 17.66 29.66
N SER A 2 83.27 17.34 28.40
CA SER A 2 82.51 17.82 27.24
C SER A 2 81.27 16.94 27.12
N GLY A 3 80.10 17.46 27.52
CA GLY A 3 78.83 16.76 27.38
C GLY A 3 78.31 16.89 25.96
N TYR A 4 78.14 15.77 25.27
CA TYR A 4 77.33 15.70 24.05
C TYR A 4 75.87 15.44 24.44
N TYR A 5 74.95 16.20 23.86
CA TYR A 5 73.51 15.94 23.90
C TYR A 5 73.13 15.22 22.60
N LEU A 6 72.58 14.02 22.70
CA LEU A 6 71.96 13.28 21.59
C LEU A 6 70.45 13.25 21.81
N PHE A 7 69.69 13.59 20.77
CA PHE A 7 68.24 13.39 20.69
C PHE A 7 67.96 11.96 20.25
N GLU A 8 67.17 11.23 21.04
CA GLU A 8 66.53 9.97 20.65
C GLU A 8 65.12 10.31 20.17
N THR A 9 64.81 10.02 18.90
CA THR A 9 63.48 10.25 18.33
C THR A 9 62.59 9.03 18.56
N THR A 10 61.43 9.21 19.17
CA THR A 10 60.27 8.30 19.18
C THR A 10 59.84 7.97 17.75
N ASP A 11 59.60 6.68 17.46
CA ASP A 11 59.17 6.05 16.20
C ASP A 11 59.58 6.75 14.90
N SER A 12 60.46 6.08 14.16
CA SER A 12 61.02 6.55 12.89
C SER A 12 59.92 7.05 11.94
N VAL A 13 60.10 8.23 11.36
CA VAL A 13 59.27 8.76 10.26
C VAL A 13 59.03 7.69 9.17
N ILE A 14 59.99 6.78 9.00
CA ILE A 14 59.93 5.65 8.07
C ILE A 14 58.79 4.68 8.42
N ASP A 15 58.55 4.37 9.69
CA ASP A 15 57.48 3.44 10.11
C ASP A 15 56.09 4.03 9.89
N THR A 16 55.94 5.34 10.12
CA THR A 16 54.70 6.07 9.82
C THR A 16 54.44 6.13 8.31
N LEU A 17 55.48 6.37 7.50
CA LEU A 17 55.37 6.36 6.04
C LEU A 17 55.05 4.96 5.52
N TRP A 18 55.61 3.90 6.09
CA TRP A 18 55.28 2.52 5.75
C TRP A 18 53.84 2.14 6.12
N GLY A 19 53.37 2.49 7.33
CA GLY A 19 51.98 2.26 7.73
C GLY A 19 50.98 2.98 6.82
N THR A 20 51.30 4.21 6.44
CA THR A 20 50.50 5.01 5.50
C THR A 20 50.48 4.39 4.10
N ALA A 21 51.64 4.00 3.57
CA ALA A 21 51.74 3.33 2.28
C ALA A 21 50.97 2.00 2.25
N LEU A 22 51.03 1.23 3.34
CA LEU A 22 50.29 -0.01 3.49
C LEU A 22 48.77 0.22 3.49
N ALA A 23 48.29 1.26 4.18
CA ALA A 23 46.88 1.63 4.19
C ALA A 23 46.37 2.01 2.78
N PHE A 24 47.12 2.85 2.04
CA PHE A 24 46.77 3.19 0.65
C PHE A 24 46.79 1.96 -0.26
N PHE A 25 47.71 1.03 -0.05
CA PHE A 25 47.77 -0.21 -0.80
C PHE A 25 46.54 -1.10 -0.54
N VAL A 26 46.12 -1.25 0.73
CA VAL A 26 44.89 -1.96 1.10
C VAL A 26 43.66 -1.31 0.46
N VAL A 27 43.53 0.02 0.56
CA VAL A 27 42.41 0.77 -0.04
C VAL A 27 42.35 0.54 -1.54
N ARG A 28 43.49 0.66 -2.24
CA ARG A 28 43.57 0.49 -3.70
C ARG A 28 43.10 -0.90 -4.14
N ILE A 29 43.53 -1.95 -3.44
CA ILE A 29 43.14 -3.32 -3.77
C ILE A 29 41.67 -3.57 -3.42
N ALA A 30 41.20 -3.08 -2.28
CA ALA A 30 39.79 -3.18 -1.90
C ALA A 30 38.88 -2.49 -2.93
N TRP A 31 39.32 -1.35 -3.46
CA TRP A 31 38.61 -0.61 -4.51
C TRP A 31 38.59 -1.37 -5.84
N ALA A 32 39.70 -1.99 -6.24
CA ALA A 32 39.76 -2.83 -7.43
C ALA A 32 38.86 -4.07 -7.29
N TYR A 33 38.85 -4.70 -6.12
CA TYR A 33 37.97 -5.84 -5.82
C TYR A 33 36.50 -5.45 -5.85
N PHE A 34 36.15 -4.33 -5.22
CA PHE A 34 34.82 -3.74 -5.30
C PHE A 34 34.40 -3.50 -6.75
N PHE A 35 35.22 -2.81 -7.55
CA PHE A 35 34.84 -2.45 -8.92
C PHE A 35 34.60 -3.68 -9.79
N LEU A 36 35.47 -4.69 -9.72
CA LEU A 36 35.33 -5.93 -10.49
C LEU A 36 34.08 -6.73 -10.08
N THR A 37 33.82 -6.84 -8.78
CA THR A 37 32.65 -7.58 -8.27
C THR A 37 31.34 -6.84 -8.54
N PHE A 38 31.30 -5.53 -8.31
CA PHE A 38 30.14 -4.69 -8.56
C PHE A 38 29.75 -4.65 -10.04
N THR A 39 30.71 -4.42 -10.95
CA THR A 39 30.44 -4.39 -12.41
C THR A 39 29.99 -5.74 -12.96
N THR A 40 30.55 -6.84 -12.44
CA THR A 40 30.10 -8.18 -12.82
C THR A 40 28.69 -8.45 -12.30
N GLY A 41 28.41 -8.09 -11.05
CA GLY A 41 27.09 -8.25 -10.43
C GLY A 41 26.00 -7.46 -11.14
N THR A 42 26.27 -6.20 -11.51
CA THR A 42 25.33 -5.37 -12.29
C THR A 42 25.12 -5.93 -13.69
N PHE A 43 26.17 -6.43 -14.35
CA PHE A 43 26.05 -7.08 -15.66
C PHE A 43 25.17 -8.35 -15.59
N PHE A 44 25.38 -9.22 -14.62
CA PHE A 44 24.53 -10.42 -14.46
C PHE A 44 23.08 -10.07 -14.14
N THR A 45 22.86 -9.07 -13.29
CA THR A 45 21.52 -8.56 -13.00
C THR A 45 20.86 -8.05 -14.28
N TRP A 46 21.56 -7.25 -15.08
CA TRP A 46 21.06 -6.76 -16.37
C TRP A 46 20.74 -7.88 -17.36
N VAL A 47 21.62 -8.89 -17.51
CA VAL A 47 21.37 -10.07 -18.36
C VAL A 47 20.12 -10.81 -17.91
N THR A 48 19.95 -11.00 -16.59
CA THR A 48 18.80 -11.69 -16.02
C THR A 48 17.50 -10.94 -16.28
N CYS A 49 17.49 -9.63 -16.10
CA CYS A 49 16.33 -8.79 -16.39
C CYS A 49 15.99 -8.77 -17.88
N LYS A 50 16.99 -8.64 -18.77
CA LYS A 50 16.79 -8.49 -20.21
C LYS A 50 16.40 -9.80 -20.91
N TYR A 51 16.95 -10.93 -20.48
CA TYR A 51 16.78 -12.24 -21.16
C TYR A 51 15.97 -13.23 -20.32
N ARG A 52 15.17 -12.75 -19.36
CA ARG A 52 14.37 -13.53 -18.40
C ARG A 52 13.57 -14.68 -19.03
N GLU A 53 12.94 -14.45 -20.17
CA GLU A 53 12.12 -15.44 -20.88
C GLU A 53 12.96 -16.57 -21.51
N GLN A 54 14.18 -16.27 -21.94
CA GLN A 54 15.06 -17.19 -22.67
C GLN A 54 15.87 -18.09 -21.73
N LEU A 55 16.14 -17.62 -20.50
CA LEU A 55 16.89 -18.33 -19.47
C LEU A 55 16.04 -19.34 -18.67
N ARG A 56 14.76 -19.56 -19.05
CA ARG A 56 13.86 -20.53 -18.39
C ARG A 56 14.17 -21.97 -18.82
N PRO A 57 14.20 -22.95 -17.89
CA PRO A 57 14.18 -24.37 -18.24
C PRO A 57 12.96 -24.71 -19.11
N PHE A 58 13.15 -25.57 -20.13
CA PHE A 58 12.11 -25.88 -21.13
C PHE A 58 10.81 -26.42 -20.51
N SER A 59 10.91 -27.11 -19.35
CA SER A 59 9.78 -27.68 -18.60
C SER A 59 8.96 -26.66 -17.79
N GLU A 60 9.44 -25.43 -17.61
CA GLU A 60 8.83 -24.43 -16.71
C GLU A 60 8.28 -23.19 -17.42
N ARG A 61 8.29 -23.16 -18.76
CA ARG A 61 7.83 -22.00 -19.55
C ARG A 61 6.35 -21.63 -19.35
N HIS A 62 5.55 -22.52 -18.79
CA HIS A 62 4.12 -22.34 -18.53
C HIS A 62 3.77 -22.02 -17.07
N LEU A 63 4.77 -21.92 -16.19
CA LEU A 63 4.59 -21.58 -14.77
C LEU A 63 5.16 -20.19 -14.48
N TRP A 64 4.43 -19.37 -13.73
CA TRP A 64 4.92 -18.08 -13.25
C TRP A 64 5.96 -18.31 -12.16
N VAL A 65 7.24 -18.26 -12.54
CA VAL A 65 8.35 -18.41 -11.62
C VAL A 65 8.82 -17.03 -11.15
N SER A 66 8.73 -16.79 -9.83
CA SER A 66 9.23 -15.56 -9.18
C SER A 66 10.71 -15.29 -9.50
N THR A 67 11.12 -14.03 -9.58
CA THR A 67 12.51 -13.57 -9.79
C THR A 67 13.53 -14.33 -8.92
N SER A 68 13.12 -14.70 -7.70
CA SER A 68 13.95 -15.43 -6.73
C SER A 68 14.48 -16.80 -7.19
N LYS A 69 13.78 -17.54 -8.07
CA LYS A 69 14.30 -18.84 -8.54
C LYS A 69 15.35 -18.69 -9.65
N THR A 70 15.26 -17.66 -10.48
CA THR A 70 16.29 -17.36 -11.50
C THR A 70 17.57 -16.86 -10.84
N GLU A 71 17.47 -16.05 -9.79
CA GLU A 71 18.62 -15.63 -8.99
C GLU A 71 19.30 -16.80 -8.29
N LEU A 72 18.53 -17.74 -7.72
CA LEU A 72 19.07 -18.97 -7.10
C LEU A 72 19.89 -19.82 -8.10
N THR A 73 19.55 -19.80 -9.39
CA THR A 73 20.33 -20.52 -10.42
C THR A 73 21.64 -19.85 -10.79
N LEU A 74 21.76 -18.53 -10.60
CA LEU A 74 22.94 -17.74 -10.96
C LEU A 74 23.87 -17.46 -9.78
N LEU A 75 23.42 -17.64 -8.53
CA LEU A 75 24.27 -17.53 -7.33
C LEU A 75 25.56 -18.37 -7.40
N PRO A 76 25.55 -19.63 -7.87
CA PRO A 76 26.79 -20.41 -8.01
C PRO A 76 27.75 -19.80 -9.03
N LEU A 77 27.22 -19.28 -10.15
CA LEU A 77 28.02 -18.62 -11.19
C LEU A 77 28.63 -17.32 -10.66
N HIS A 78 27.83 -16.51 -9.95
CA HIS A 78 28.29 -15.29 -9.34
C HIS A 78 29.38 -15.56 -8.29
N ALA A 79 29.21 -16.57 -7.44
CA ALA A 79 30.22 -16.99 -6.47
C ALA A 79 31.54 -17.42 -7.14
N LEU A 80 31.46 -18.19 -8.24
CA LEU A 80 32.66 -18.61 -8.99
C LEU A 80 33.41 -17.40 -9.58
N VAL A 81 32.71 -16.42 -10.13
CA VAL A 81 33.34 -15.22 -10.70
C VAL A 81 33.95 -14.34 -9.60
N VAL A 82 33.27 -14.16 -8.47
CA VAL A 82 33.79 -13.42 -7.31
C VAL A 82 35.06 -14.09 -6.75
N ILE A 83 35.09 -15.43 -6.67
CA ILE A 83 36.28 -16.19 -6.26
C ILE A 83 37.41 -16.02 -7.28
N SER A 84 37.08 -15.98 -8.58
CA SER A 84 38.05 -15.81 -9.65
C SER A 84 38.69 -14.42 -9.62
N TRP A 85 37.90 -13.37 -9.34
CA TRP A 85 38.43 -12.02 -9.11
C TRP A 85 39.30 -11.93 -7.88
N ALA A 86 38.92 -12.57 -6.77
CA ALA A 86 39.76 -12.63 -5.58
C ALA A 86 41.11 -13.30 -5.88
N ARG A 87 41.12 -14.41 -6.63
CA ARG A 87 42.36 -15.10 -7.04
C ARG A 87 43.20 -14.27 -8.01
N TYR A 88 42.57 -13.61 -8.97
CA TYR A 88 43.24 -12.72 -9.92
C TYR A 88 43.96 -11.58 -9.19
N LEU A 89 43.28 -10.90 -8.25
CA LEU A 89 43.90 -9.81 -7.50
C LEU A 89 45.02 -10.28 -6.58
N VAL A 90 44.86 -11.46 -5.94
CA VAL A 90 45.94 -12.05 -5.14
C VAL A 90 47.19 -12.30 -5.98
N PHE A 91 47.03 -12.77 -7.21
CA PHE A 91 48.14 -13.01 -8.13
C PHE A 91 48.72 -11.71 -8.69
N SER A 92 47.88 -10.81 -9.22
CA SER A 92 48.31 -9.59 -9.92
C SER A 92 48.93 -8.53 -9.00
N TYR A 93 48.55 -8.51 -7.72
CA TYR A 93 49.10 -7.58 -6.72
C TYR A 93 50.02 -8.28 -5.72
N GLU A 94 50.41 -9.54 -5.96
CA GLU A 94 51.29 -10.34 -5.10
C GLU A 94 50.87 -10.30 -3.62
N ILE A 95 49.57 -10.44 -3.36
CA ILE A 95 49.00 -10.22 -2.02
C ILE A 95 49.50 -11.33 -1.07
N PRO A 96 50.20 -10.95 0.02
CA PRO A 96 50.80 -11.93 0.91
C PRO A 96 49.73 -12.82 1.57
N PRO A 97 50.07 -14.08 1.91
CA PRO A 97 49.16 -15.03 2.54
C PRO A 97 48.94 -14.75 4.04
N VAL A 98 48.73 -13.47 4.38
CA VAL A 98 48.52 -13.00 5.76
C VAL A 98 47.03 -12.80 5.98
N ALA A 99 46.45 -13.55 6.91
CA ALA A 99 45.00 -13.64 7.10
C ALA A 99 44.35 -12.28 7.43
N TRP A 100 44.91 -11.53 8.39
CA TRP A 100 44.37 -10.23 8.77
C TRP A 100 44.41 -9.22 7.63
N PHE A 101 45.46 -9.27 6.79
CA PHE A 101 45.63 -8.38 5.64
C PHE A 101 44.57 -8.63 4.56
N ARG A 102 44.28 -9.89 4.27
CA ARG A 102 43.23 -10.29 3.32
C ARG A 102 41.83 -9.98 3.84
N LEU A 103 41.60 -10.16 5.15
CA LEU A 103 40.36 -9.78 5.81
C LEU A 103 40.12 -8.26 5.78
N ALA A 104 41.17 -7.45 5.95
CA ALA A 104 41.06 -5.99 5.84
C ALA A 104 40.64 -5.54 4.43
N ILE A 105 41.23 -6.14 3.39
CA ILE A 105 40.87 -5.88 1.98
C ILE A 105 39.41 -6.28 1.71
N GLY A 106 39.00 -7.49 2.11
CA GLY A 106 37.64 -7.98 1.90
C GLY A 106 36.58 -7.23 2.72
N GLY A 107 36.90 -6.88 3.96
CA GLY A 107 36.03 -6.07 4.83
C GLY A 107 35.81 -4.68 4.26
N LEU A 108 36.88 -4.01 3.81
CA LEU A 108 36.78 -2.68 3.21
C LEU A 108 36.02 -2.70 1.87
N ALA A 109 36.25 -3.71 1.02
CA ALA A 109 35.47 -3.89 -0.21
C ALA A 109 33.98 -4.12 0.08
N THR A 110 33.65 -4.83 1.17
CA THR A 110 32.26 -5.03 1.62
C THR A 110 31.62 -3.70 2.04
N VAL A 111 32.37 -2.82 2.72
CA VAL A 111 31.91 -1.46 3.05
C VAL A 111 31.64 -0.66 1.77
N PHE A 112 32.54 -0.71 0.78
CA PHE A 112 32.30 -0.06 -0.52
C PHE A 112 31.04 -0.60 -1.23
N MET A 113 30.81 -1.91 -1.20
CA MET A 113 29.59 -2.52 -1.73
C MET A 113 28.33 -2.02 -1.02
N ALA A 114 28.35 -1.95 0.32
CA ALA A 114 27.22 -1.47 1.11
C ALA A 114 26.92 0.01 0.83
N VAL A 115 27.96 0.84 0.73
CA VAL A 115 27.83 2.27 0.39
C VAL A 115 27.29 2.44 -1.04
N ALA A 116 27.84 1.72 -2.02
CA ALA A 116 27.36 1.78 -3.40
C ALA A 116 25.91 1.32 -3.54
N GLY A 117 25.52 0.24 -2.84
CA GLY A 117 24.14 -0.24 -2.80
C GLY A 117 23.19 0.78 -2.16
N THR A 118 23.62 1.41 -1.06
CA THR A 118 22.83 2.46 -0.37
C THR A 118 22.67 3.69 -1.25
N LEU A 119 23.74 4.17 -1.89
CA LEU A 119 23.71 5.31 -2.79
C LEU A 119 22.85 5.03 -4.03
N LEU A 120 22.96 3.84 -4.63
CA LEU A 120 22.11 3.43 -5.74
C LEU A 120 20.64 3.37 -5.32
N GLY A 121 20.34 2.85 -4.12
CA GLY A 121 19.00 2.83 -3.56
C GLY A 121 18.43 4.24 -3.35
N LEU A 122 19.24 5.16 -2.81
CA LEU A 122 18.86 6.57 -2.63
C LEU A 122 18.63 7.28 -3.96
N LEU A 123 19.50 7.10 -4.95
CA LEU A 123 19.35 7.67 -6.30
C LEU A 123 18.08 7.16 -6.99
N LEU A 124 17.85 5.85 -6.94
CA LEU A 124 16.64 5.25 -7.52
C LEU A 124 15.36 5.68 -6.78
N TYR A 125 15.45 5.96 -5.48
CA TYR A 125 14.36 6.52 -4.69
C TYR A 125 14.06 7.98 -5.08
N GLU A 126 15.08 8.84 -5.20
CA GLU A 126 14.94 10.24 -5.62
C GLU A 126 14.40 10.37 -7.06
N GLU A 127 14.77 9.46 -7.96
CA GLU A 127 14.26 9.44 -9.35
C GLU A 127 12.84 8.83 -9.49
N GLY A 128 12.15 8.49 -8.38
CA GLY A 128 10.81 7.91 -8.43
C GLY A 128 10.75 6.46 -8.93
N ARG A 129 11.91 5.79 -9.02
CA ARG A 129 12.07 4.39 -9.46
C ARG A 129 12.09 3.39 -8.31
N GLY A 130 11.62 3.76 -7.13
CA GLY A 130 11.54 2.88 -5.95
C GLY A 130 10.76 1.58 -6.17
N HIS A 131 9.90 1.51 -7.19
CA HIS A 131 9.22 0.28 -7.60
C HIS A 131 10.18 -0.79 -8.17
N LEU A 132 11.32 -0.41 -8.77
CA LEU A 132 12.33 -1.37 -9.26
C LEU A 132 13.12 -2.01 -8.12
N ILE A 133 13.28 -1.30 -6.99
CA ILE A 133 13.87 -1.85 -5.76
C ILE A 133 12.95 -2.94 -5.17
N ARG A 134 11.63 -2.79 -5.31
CA ARG A 134 10.64 -3.78 -4.85
C ARG A 134 10.67 -5.11 -5.61
N GLU A 135 11.17 -5.15 -6.86
CA GLU A 135 11.22 -6.40 -7.66
C GLU A 135 12.40 -7.33 -7.33
N MET A 136 13.49 -6.81 -6.76
CA MET A 136 14.65 -7.61 -6.29
C MET A 136 14.51 -8.07 -4.83
N ASP A 137 13.53 -7.55 -4.10
CA ASP A 137 13.30 -7.81 -2.68
C ASP A 137 12.10 -8.75 -2.43
N GLY A 138 11.76 -9.58 -3.42
CA GLY A 138 10.60 -10.48 -3.43
C GLY A 138 10.59 -11.60 -2.38
N ARG A 139 11.35 -11.47 -1.28
CA ARG A 139 11.33 -12.37 -0.11
C ARG A 139 11.36 -11.67 1.25
N MET A 140 11.29 -10.35 1.32
CA MET A 140 11.13 -9.69 2.61
C MET A 140 9.93 -8.76 2.54
N TRP A 141 8.83 -9.19 3.18
CA TRP A 141 7.56 -8.47 3.34
C TRP A 141 6.75 -8.44 2.04
N GLY A 142 5.79 -9.35 1.83
CA GLY A 142 4.58 -9.33 2.65
C GLY A 142 4.09 -7.89 2.69
N ILE A 143 3.32 -7.47 1.67
CA ILE A 143 2.62 -6.19 1.75
C ILE A 143 1.72 -6.34 2.97
N TYR A 144 2.10 -5.62 4.02
CA TYR A 144 1.82 -5.86 5.44
C TYR A 144 2.61 -7.06 6.05
N PRO A 145 3.26 -6.90 7.23
CA PRO A 145 3.47 -8.06 8.10
C PRO A 145 2.14 -8.81 8.16
N PRO A 146 2.11 -10.16 8.14
CA PRO A 146 0.85 -10.87 8.26
C PRO A 146 0.16 -10.38 9.52
N THR A 147 -0.79 -9.47 9.34
CA THR A 147 -1.75 -9.17 10.36
C THR A 147 -2.44 -10.51 10.53
N SER A 148 -2.53 -10.97 11.76
CA SER A 148 -3.21 -12.22 12.09
C SER A 148 -4.71 -12.18 11.72
N TYR A 149 -5.17 -11.15 11.01
CA TYR A 149 -6.53 -10.83 10.64
C TYR A 149 -7.09 -11.82 9.63
N GLY A 150 -7.71 -12.87 10.15
CA GLY A 150 -8.46 -13.84 9.38
C GLY A 150 -9.89 -13.39 9.09
N THR A 151 -10.55 -14.12 8.20
CA THR A 151 -11.97 -13.88 7.85
C THR A 151 -12.92 -14.05 9.05
N ASP A 152 -12.51 -14.81 10.06
CA ASP A 152 -13.22 -15.01 11.33
C ASP A 152 -13.23 -13.77 12.23
N GLN A 153 -12.34 -12.79 11.96
CA GLN A 153 -12.29 -11.53 12.70
C GLN A 153 -13.15 -10.42 12.10
N ILE A 154 -13.73 -10.64 10.91
CA ILE A 154 -14.61 -9.68 10.26
C ILE A 154 -15.87 -9.51 11.13
N PRO A 155 -16.23 -8.28 11.57
CA PRO A 155 -17.43 -8.03 12.37
C PRO A 155 -18.68 -8.04 11.47
N ALA A 156 -18.98 -9.18 10.85
CA ALA A 156 -19.99 -9.36 9.81
C ALA A 156 -21.42 -9.04 10.26
N ASP A 157 -21.70 -8.99 11.57
CA ASP A 157 -22.97 -8.55 12.13
C ASP A 157 -23.05 -7.03 12.37
N LYS A 158 -21.93 -6.31 12.25
CA LYS A 158 -21.82 -4.85 12.43
C LYS A 158 -21.66 -4.09 11.11
N VAL A 159 -21.37 -4.78 10.00
CA VAL A 159 -21.17 -4.17 8.68
C VAL A 159 -22.19 -4.67 7.68
N THR A 160 -22.51 -3.83 6.69
CA THR A 160 -23.43 -4.15 5.59
C THR A 160 -22.70 -4.46 4.29
N HIS A 161 -21.51 -3.89 4.11
CA HIS A 161 -20.68 -4.06 2.92
C HIS A 161 -19.23 -4.31 3.34
N LEU A 162 -18.60 -5.31 2.73
CA LEU A 162 -17.17 -5.59 2.80
C LEU A 162 -16.56 -5.31 1.43
N LEU A 163 -15.65 -4.35 1.33
CA LEU A 163 -14.89 -4.10 0.10
C LEU A 163 -13.67 -5.04 0.07
N TYR A 164 -13.62 -5.95 -0.89
CA TYR A 164 -12.51 -6.89 -1.06
C TYR A 164 -11.42 -6.25 -1.93
N ALA A 165 -10.41 -5.72 -1.27
CA ALA A 165 -9.34 -4.92 -1.85
C ALA A 165 -8.02 -5.73 -1.98
N PHE A 166 -7.26 -5.64 -3.06
CA PHE A 166 -7.59 -5.02 -4.35
C PHE A 166 -7.33 -5.98 -5.49
N THR A 167 -8.13 -5.86 -6.55
CA THR A 167 -7.78 -6.46 -7.84
C THR A 167 -6.90 -5.53 -8.66
N ASP A 168 -6.04 -6.11 -9.49
CA ASP A 168 -5.16 -5.40 -10.43
C ASP A 168 -5.81 -5.27 -11.82
N ILE A 169 -5.25 -4.43 -12.68
CA ILE A 169 -5.61 -4.26 -14.09
C ILE A 169 -4.40 -4.66 -14.95
N VAL A 170 -4.46 -5.76 -15.68
CA VAL A 170 -3.35 -6.22 -16.52
C VAL A 170 -3.80 -6.27 -17.97
N ASN A 171 -3.11 -5.55 -18.85
CA ASN A 171 -3.46 -5.43 -20.28
C ASN A 171 -4.92 -4.98 -20.51
N GLY A 172 -5.42 -4.09 -19.65
CA GLY A 172 -6.81 -3.62 -19.69
C GLY A 172 -7.85 -4.59 -19.13
N GLU A 173 -7.43 -5.68 -18.49
CA GLU A 173 -8.31 -6.67 -17.87
C GLU A 173 -8.17 -6.65 -16.35
N VAL A 174 -9.30 -6.67 -15.65
CA VAL A 174 -9.34 -6.77 -14.18
C VAL A 174 -9.06 -8.20 -13.75
N VAL A 175 -8.04 -8.38 -12.90
CA VAL A 175 -7.53 -9.68 -12.46
C VAL A 175 -7.23 -9.69 -10.95
N SER A 176 -7.29 -10.87 -10.34
CA SER A 176 -6.82 -11.05 -8.96
C SER A 176 -5.31 -10.77 -8.88
N ASN A 177 -4.88 -9.95 -7.92
CA ASN A 177 -3.45 -9.70 -7.69
C ASN A 177 -2.76 -10.83 -6.89
N SER A 178 -3.54 -11.67 -6.19
CA SER A 178 -3.03 -12.71 -5.30
C SER A 178 -3.82 -14.03 -5.44
N PRO A 179 -3.78 -14.72 -6.60
CA PRO A 179 -4.64 -15.88 -6.86
C PRO A 179 -4.55 -17.01 -5.82
N SER A 180 -3.34 -17.30 -5.30
CA SER A 180 -3.16 -18.29 -4.24
C SER A 180 -3.89 -17.92 -2.94
N ALA A 181 -3.89 -16.63 -2.56
CA ALA A 181 -4.60 -16.16 -1.37
C ALA A 181 -6.12 -16.13 -1.61
N ASP A 182 -6.54 -15.67 -2.79
CA ASP A 182 -7.95 -15.49 -3.15
C ASP A 182 -8.66 -16.83 -3.32
N PHE A 183 -8.09 -17.74 -4.10
CA PHE A 183 -8.74 -18.97 -4.56
C PHE A 183 -8.16 -20.24 -3.96
N GLY A 184 -6.89 -20.22 -3.54
CA GLY A 184 -6.14 -21.37 -3.03
C GLY A 184 -4.92 -21.69 -3.90
N GLU A 185 -3.99 -22.48 -3.36
CA GLU A 185 -2.72 -22.77 -4.04
C GLU A 185 -2.91 -23.43 -5.42
N GLY A 186 -2.30 -22.83 -6.45
CA GLY A 186 -2.40 -23.30 -7.83
C GLY A 186 -3.76 -23.07 -8.49
N VAL A 187 -4.65 -22.29 -7.86
CA VAL A 187 -6.00 -22.00 -8.35
C VAL A 187 -6.08 -20.56 -8.87
N SER A 188 -6.76 -20.35 -10.00
CA SER A 188 -7.08 -19.03 -10.55
C SER A 188 -8.59 -18.88 -10.73
N ALA A 189 -9.05 -17.65 -11.05
CA ALA A 189 -10.46 -17.37 -11.31
C ALA A 189 -11.07 -18.17 -12.48
N SER A 190 -10.24 -18.77 -13.35
CA SER A 190 -10.71 -19.63 -14.45
C SER A 190 -10.62 -21.13 -14.13
N SER A 191 -10.06 -21.51 -12.97
CA SER A 191 -9.99 -22.89 -12.54
C SER A 191 -11.38 -23.44 -12.20
N ALA A 192 -11.65 -24.69 -12.58
CA ALA A 192 -12.80 -25.43 -12.09
C ALA A 192 -12.46 -26.11 -10.75
N GLY A 193 -13.41 -26.17 -9.82
CA GLY A 193 -13.22 -26.85 -8.54
C GLY A 193 -13.84 -26.09 -7.38
N THR A 194 -13.16 -26.08 -6.23
CA THR A 194 -13.61 -25.36 -5.03
C THR A 194 -12.64 -24.22 -4.73
N ALA A 195 -13.15 -23.00 -4.58
CA ALA A 195 -12.35 -21.91 -4.03
C ALA A 195 -12.12 -22.17 -2.53
N THR A 196 -10.86 -22.37 -2.13
CA THR A 196 -10.47 -22.69 -0.74
C THR A 196 -9.78 -21.52 -0.03
N GLY A 197 -9.32 -20.53 -0.80
CA GLY A 197 -8.77 -19.27 -0.31
C GLY A 197 -9.80 -18.33 0.32
N LEU A 198 -9.43 -17.06 0.44
CA LEU A 198 -10.24 -16.00 1.06
C LEU A 198 -11.62 -15.88 0.43
N VAL A 199 -11.72 -15.96 -0.91
CA VAL A 199 -13.00 -15.90 -1.64
C VAL A 199 -13.95 -17.01 -1.16
N GLY A 200 -13.45 -18.24 -1.00
CA GLY A 200 -14.24 -19.35 -0.49
C GLY A 200 -14.70 -19.16 0.96
N LYS A 201 -13.83 -18.61 1.81
CA LYS A 201 -14.13 -18.32 3.22
C LYS A 201 -15.16 -17.19 3.36
N ILE A 202 -15.00 -16.11 2.59
CA ILE A 202 -15.91 -14.96 2.58
C ILE A 202 -17.30 -15.37 2.07
N ASN A 203 -17.39 -16.24 1.06
CA ASN A 203 -18.69 -16.77 0.62
C ASN A 203 -19.38 -17.63 1.70
N LYS A 204 -18.63 -18.28 2.61
CA LYS A 204 -19.24 -18.91 3.79
C LYS A 204 -19.79 -17.88 4.77
N LEU A 205 -19.06 -16.78 5.00
CA LEU A 205 -19.56 -15.66 5.80
C LEU A 205 -20.82 -15.04 5.21
N LYS A 206 -20.90 -14.84 3.88
CA LYS A 206 -22.13 -14.35 3.21
C LYS A 206 -23.34 -15.23 3.49
N LYS A 207 -23.17 -16.57 3.49
CA LYS A 207 -24.24 -17.52 3.81
C LYS A 207 -24.72 -17.39 5.26
N GLN A 208 -23.80 -17.14 6.19
CA GLN A 208 -24.11 -16.95 7.61
C GLN A 208 -24.72 -15.58 7.91
N TYR A 209 -24.24 -14.53 7.23
CA TYR A 209 -24.63 -13.13 7.43
C TYR A 209 -25.28 -12.59 6.16
N ARG A 210 -26.56 -12.92 5.98
CA ARG A 210 -27.32 -12.61 4.76
C ARG A 210 -27.44 -11.11 4.45
N LYS A 211 -27.19 -10.22 5.40
CA LYS A 211 -27.23 -8.75 5.22
C LYS A 211 -25.86 -8.13 4.95
N MET A 212 -24.80 -8.94 4.89
CA MET A 212 -23.46 -8.49 4.53
C MET A 212 -23.20 -8.80 3.05
N LYS A 213 -23.07 -7.74 2.25
CA LYS A 213 -22.64 -7.80 0.86
C LYS A 213 -21.12 -7.75 0.78
N VAL A 214 -20.56 -8.32 -0.28
CA VAL A 214 -19.12 -8.28 -0.55
C VAL A 214 -18.90 -7.66 -1.92
N ILE A 215 -18.12 -6.60 -2.01
CA ILE A 215 -17.94 -5.80 -3.22
C ILE A 215 -16.50 -5.94 -3.69
N LEU A 216 -16.29 -6.20 -4.98
CA LEU A 216 -14.95 -6.30 -5.57
C LEU A 216 -14.34 -4.91 -5.68
N SER A 217 -13.27 -4.59 -4.96
CA SER A 217 -12.61 -3.28 -5.09
C SER A 217 -11.43 -3.36 -6.05
N ILE A 218 -11.49 -2.54 -7.10
CA ILE A 218 -10.53 -2.51 -8.20
C ILE A 218 -9.65 -1.28 -8.04
N GLY A 219 -8.32 -1.47 -8.04
CA GLY A 219 -7.38 -0.36 -7.97
C GLY A 219 -6.83 -0.08 -6.57
N GLY A 220 -7.05 1.13 -6.07
CA GLY A 220 -6.36 1.67 -4.90
C GLY A 220 -5.07 2.40 -5.28
N TRP A 221 -4.47 3.09 -4.30
CA TRP A 221 -3.32 3.96 -4.47
C TRP A 221 -2.23 3.41 -5.41
N ASN A 222 -1.72 2.20 -5.13
CA ASN A 222 -0.58 1.62 -5.85
C ASN A 222 -0.86 1.37 -7.34
N TYR A 223 -2.03 0.83 -7.68
CA TYR A 223 -2.37 0.55 -9.08
C TYR A 223 -2.81 1.81 -9.83
N SER A 224 -3.30 2.82 -9.12
CA SER A 224 -3.67 4.11 -9.70
C SER A 224 -2.48 4.94 -10.19
N GLN A 225 -1.28 4.74 -9.62
CA GLN A 225 -0.07 5.46 -10.03
C GLN A 225 0.53 4.97 -11.35
N VAL A 226 0.02 3.88 -11.92
CA VAL A 226 0.58 3.24 -13.12
C VAL A 226 -0.27 3.58 -14.33
N LYS A 227 0.31 4.25 -15.32
CA LYS A 227 -0.39 4.79 -16.50
C LYS A 227 -1.14 3.72 -17.29
N GLU A 228 -0.56 2.52 -17.37
CA GLU A 228 -1.08 1.36 -18.10
C GLU A 228 -2.34 0.76 -17.44
N LYS A 229 -2.70 1.20 -16.22
CA LYS A 229 -3.87 0.75 -15.47
C LYS A 229 -5.09 1.60 -15.82
N PHE A 230 -5.63 2.41 -14.91
CA PHE A 230 -6.85 3.18 -15.16
C PHE A 230 -6.76 4.15 -16.34
N PRO A 231 -5.71 4.99 -16.49
CA PRO A 231 -5.66 5.95 -17.59
C PRO A 231 -5.71 5.26 -18.95
N GLU A 232 -4.87 4.25 -19.16
CA GLU A 232 -4.83 3.54 -20.43
C GLU A 232 -6.10 2.70 -20.69
N SER A 233 -6.57 1.98 -19.67
CA SER A 233 -7.70 1.04 -19.78
C SER A 233 -9.06 1.74 -19.96
N SER A 234 -9.16 3.02 -19.58
CA SER A 234 -10.39 3.81 -19.75
C SER A 234 -10.41 4.65 -21.04
N ALA A 235 -9.28 4.75 -21.75
CA ALA A 235 -9.06 5.75 -22.80
C ALA A 235 -9.92 5.58 -24.07
N THR A 236 -10.28 4.35 -24.45
CA THR A 236 -11.12 4.08 -25.64
C THR A 236 -12.28 3.18 -25.30
N GLU A 237 -13.28 3.14 -26.17
CA GLU A 237 -14.46 2.29 -25.99
C GLU A 237 -14.10 0.81 -25.89
N GLU A 238 -13.23 0.33 -26.78
CA GLU A 238 -12.79 -1.06 -26.81
C GLU A 238 -12.05 -1.45 -25.52
N ARG A 239 -11.26 -0.53 -24.96
CA ARG A 239 -10.53 -0.75 -23.71
C ARG A 239 -11.46 -0.74 -22.51
N ARG A 240 -12.43 0.19 -22.46
CA ARG A 240 -13.49 0.17 -21.44
C ARG A 240 -14.30 -1.11 -21.49
N GLN A 241 -14.69 -1.59 -22.68
CA GLN A 241 -15.42 -2.84 -22.83
C GLN A 241 -14.62 -4.04 -22.32
N ARG A 242 -13.30 -4.08 -22.58
CA ARG A 242 -12.41 -5.11 -22.05
C ARG A 242 -12.33 -5.08 -20.52
N PHE A 243 -12.18 -3.88 -19.95
CA PHE A 243 -12.20 -3.67 -18.51
C PHE A 243 -13.52 -4.15 -17.91
N VAL A 244 -14.65 -3.68 -18.44
CA VAL A 244 -16.00 -4.00 -17.94
C VAL A 244 -16.23 -5.51 -17.99
N LYS A 245 -15.94 -6.15 -19.13
CA LYS A 245 -16.15 -7.60 -19.30
C LYS A 245 -15.34 -8.42 -18.28
N SER A 246 -14.07 -8.07 -18.08
CA SER A 246 -13.19 -8.77 -17.14
C SER A 246 -13.58 -8.51 -15.68
N ALA A 247 -14.00 -7.28 -15.33
CA ALA A 247 -14.49 -6.92 -14.00
C ALA A 247 -15.76 -7.70 -13.63
N ILE A 248 -16.76 -7.72 -14.51
CA ILE A 248 -17.99 -8.50 -14.33
C ILE A 248 -17.66 -9.99 -14.23
N ASN A 249 -16.75 -10.48 -15.08
CA ASN A 249 -16.32 -11.87 -15.02
C ASN A 249 -15.67 -12.20 -13.66
N LEU A 250 -14.75 -11.39 -13.16
CA LEU A 250 -14.11 -11.66 -11.87
C LEU A 250 -15.13 -11.59 -10.71
N MET A 251 -16.02 -10.59 -10.72
CA MET A 251 -17.10 -10.45 -9.73
C MET A 251 -17.99 -11.71 -9.67
N GLN A 252 -18.42 -12.25 -10.82
CA GLN A 252 -19.22 -13.48 -10.85
C GLN A 252 -18.42 -14.71 -10.38
N GLN A 253 -17.13 -14.81 -10.71
CA GLN A 253 -16.30 -15.95 -10.28
C GLN A 253 -16.14 -15.93 -8.75
N CYS A 254 -15.92 -14.74 -8.18
CA CYS A 254 -15.77 -14.54 -6.75
C CYS A 254 -17.09 -14.63 -5.96
N GLY A 255 -18.24 -14.56 -6.63
CA GLY A 255 -19.53 -14.55 -5.94
C GLY A 255 -19.77 -13.25 -5.16
N PHE A 256 -19.40 -12.11 -5.73
CA PHE A 256 -19.51 -10.79 -5.09
C PHE A 256 -20.75 -10.01 -5.55
N ASP A 257 -21.23 -9.11 -4.70
CA ASP A 257 -22.49 -8.37 -4.79
C ASP A 257 -22.35 -7.01 -5.49
N GLY A 258 -21.19 -6.72 -6.06
CA GLY A 258 -20.95 -5.48 -6.79
C GLY A 258 -19.49 -5.21 -7.07
N ILE A 259 -19.23 -4.03 -7.59
CA ILE A 259 -17.91 -3.51 -7.95
C ILE A 259 -17.71 -2.14 -7.31
N ASP A 260 -16.53 -1.93 -6.75
CA ASP A 260 -16.03 -0.66 -6.25
C ASP A 260 -14.82 -0.27 -7.10
N VAL A 261 -14.78 0.98 -7.59
CA VAL A 261 -13.65 1.48 -8.38
C VAL A 261 -12.90 2.52 -7.58
N ASP A 262 -11.63 2.24 -7.28
CA ASP A 262 -10.75 3.10 -6.51
C ASP A 262 -9.62 3.62 -7.41
N TRP A 263 -9.92 4.68 -8.18
CA TRP A 263 -8.95 5.38 -9.03
C TRP A 263 -8.46 6.65 -8.31
N GLU A 264 -7.20 6.62 -7.87
CA GLU A 264 -6.52 7.68 -7.12
C GLU A 264 -5.38 8.36 -7.91
N TYR A 265 -5.62 9.34 -8.76
CA TYR A 265 -6.89 9.99 -9.11
C TYR A 265 -6.87 10.35 -10.60
N PRO A 266 -8.04 10.54 -11.26
CA PRO A 266 -8.08 11.21 -12.55
C PRO A 266 -7.37 12.56 -12.47
N GLN A 267 -6.43 12.81 -13.39
CA GLN A 267 -5.56 14.00 -13.38
C GLN A 267 -5.98 15.05 -14.42
N THR A 268 -6.80 14.67 -15.39
CA THR A 268 -7.21 15.54 -16.51
C THR A 268 -8.71 15.47 -16.74
N SER A 269 -9.27 16.47 -17.41
CA SER A 269 -10.68 16.45 -17.84
C SER A 269 -10.99 15.26 -18.76
N THR A 270 -10.04 14.83 -19.59
CA THR A 270 -10.16 13.63 -20.42
C THR A 270 -10.27 12.37 -19.56
N GLU A 271 -9.42 12.22 -18.54
CA GLU A 271 -9.51 11.09 -17.61
C GLU A 271 -10.81 11.10 -16.81
N ALA A 272 -11.28 12.28 -16.38
CA ALA A 272 -12.57 12.43 -15.71
C ALA A 272 -13.74 11.98 -16.59
N GLN A 273 -13.77 12.40 -17.87
CA GLN A 273 -14.79 11.95 -18.83
C GLN A 273 -14.69 10.44 -19.10
N ASN A 274 -13.47 9.91 -19.25
CA ASN A 274 -13.27 8.47 -19.42
C ASN A 274 -13.73 7.68 -18.20
N PHE A 275 -13.60 8.23 -16.99
CA PHE A 275 -14.10 7.58 -15.79
C PHE A 275 -15.64 7.55 -15.77
N VAL A 276 -16.32 8.63 -16.17
CA VAL A 276 -17.79 8.62 -16.37
C VAL A 276 -18.23 7.51 -17.34
N LEU A 277 -17.54 7.39 -18.49
CA LEU A 277 -17.86 6.38 -19.49
C LEU A 277 -17.55 4.95 -19.01
N LEU A 278 -16.49 4.79 -18.20
CA LEU A 278 -16.16 3.50 -17.59
C LEU A 278 -17.25 3.07 -16.60
N LEU A 279 -17.70 3.99 -15.73
CA LEU A 279 -18.78 3.73 -14.77
C LEU A 279 -20.12 3.45 -15.48
N LYS A 280 -20.41 4.14 -16.57
CA LYS A 280 -21.55 3.82 -17.43
C LYS A 280 -21.49 2.36 -17.91
N GLY A 281 -20.36 1.95 -18.50
CA GLY A 281 -20.18 0.59 -19.00
C GLY A 281 -20.28 -0.46 -17.88
N LEU A 282 -19.73 -0.18 -16.70
CA LEU A 282 -19.86 -1.07 -15.54
C LEU A 282 -21.31 -1.21 -15.09
N ARG A 283 -22.07 -0.11 -14.98
CA ARG A 283 -23.49 -0.14 -14.61
C ARG A 283 -24.31 -0.97 -15.61
N GLU A 284 -24.14 -0.70 -16.90
CA GLU A 284 -24.80 -1.44 -17.98
C GLU A 284 -24.44 -2.95 -17.95
N GLY A 285 -23.16 -3.27 -17.69
CA GLY A 285 -22.68 -4.65 -17.55
C GLY A 285 -23.26 -5.38 -16.35
N LEU A 286 -23.32 -4.72 -15.19
CA LEU A 286 -23.93 -5.26 -13.96
C LEU A 286 -25.44 -5.52 -14.17
N ASP A 287 -26.15 -4.58 -14.79
CA ASP A 287 -27.59 -4.69 -15.03
C ASP A 287 -27.91 -5.78 -16.07
N ALA A 288 -27.05 -5.96 -17.08
CA ALA A 288 -27.16 -7.06 -18.02
C ALA A 288 -26.93 -8.42 -17.33
N TYR A 289 -25.89 -8.52 -16.50
CA TYR A 289 -25.60 -9.74 -15.74
C TYR A 289 -26.75 -10.09 -14.79
N ALA A 290 -27.30 -9.11 -14.07
CA ALA A 290 -28.45 -9.29 -13.19
C ALA A 290 -29.68 -9.83 -13.92
N ARG A 291 -30.05 -9.25 -15.06
CA ARG A 291 -31.22 -9.69 -15.84
C ARG A 291 -31.10 -11.14 -16.30
N GLU A 292 -29.90 -11.60 -16.67
CA GLU A 292 -29.70 -12.97 -17.14
C GLU A 292 -29.54 -13.98 -15.98
N ASN A 293 -28.83 -13.61 -14.91
CA ASN A 293 -28.31 -14.58 -13.94
C ASN A 293 -28.85 -14.39 -12.51
N ALA A 294 -29.42 -13.23 -12.18
CA ALA A 294 -29.99 -12.92 -10.86
C ALA A 294 -31.18 -11.96 -10.97
N PRO A 295 -32.31 -12.37 -11.60
CA PRO A 295 -33.44 -11.47 -11.84
C PRO A 295 -33.96 -10.80 -10.56
N GLY A 296 -34.07 -9.48 -10.58
CA GLY A 296 -34.50 -8.67 -9.43
C GLY A 296 -33.40 -8.31 -8.44
N TYR A 297 -32.18 -8.80 -8.62
CA TYR A 297 -31.02 -8.41 -7.81
C TYR A 297 -30.34 -7.16 -8.39
N HIS A 298 -30.01 -6.21 -7.52
CA HIS A 298 -29.25 -5.01 -7.89
C HIS A 298 -27.82 -5.13 -7.38
N PHE A 299 -26.85 -5.32 -8.29
CA PHE A 299 -25.44 -5.31 -7.91
C PHE A 299 -24.97 -3.88 -7.68
N ALA A 300 -24.24 -3.65 -6.60
CA ALA A 300 -23.75 -2.32 -6.25
C ALA A 300 -22.62 -1.87 -7.19
N LEU A 301 -22.62 -0.58 -7.53
CA LEU A 301 -21.48 0.09 -8.15
C LEU A 301 -21.09 1.30 -7.30
N THR A 302 -19.89 1.29 -6.74
CA THR A 302 -19.39 2.36 -5.85
C THR A 302 -18.03 2.87 -6.31
N VAL A 303 -17.60 3.97 -5.70
CA VAL A 303 -16.23 4.49 -5.87
C VAL A 303 -15.66 4.93 -4.53
N ALA A 304 -14.37 4.70 -4.32
CA ALA A 304 -13.58 5.49 -3.40
C ALA A 304 -13.30 6.87 -4.02
N SER A 305 -13.48 7.93 -3.24
CA SER A 305 -13.51 9.30 -3.76
C SER A 305 -12.74 10.29 -2.88
N PRO A 306 -12.04 11.27 -3.47
CA PRO A 306 -11.13 12.14 -2.74
C PRO A 306 -11.84 13.19 -1.89
N ALA A 307 -11.21 13.57 -0.78
CA ALA A 307 -11.59 14.74 0.01
C ALA A 307 -10.70 15.97 -0.22
N GLY A 308 -9.66 15.88 -1.07
CA GLY A 308 -8.80 17.01 -1.44
C GLY A 308 -9.39 17.82 -2.62
N PRO A 309 -9.51 19.15 -2.52
CA PRO A 309 -10.10 20.00 -3.56
C PRO A 309 -9.46 19.83 -4.92
N ASP A 310 -8.14 19.83 -4.99
CA ASP A 310 -7.39 19.68 -6.24
C ASP A 310 -7.66 18.35 -6.97
N LYS A 311 -8.32 17.39 -6.31
CA LYS A 311 -8.72 16.10 -6.89
C LYS A 311 -10.21 16.09 -7.24
N TYR A 312 -11.09 16.37 -6.27
CA TYR A 312 -12.54 16.27 -6.53
C TYR A 312 -13.03 17.32 -7.53
N THR A 313 -12.35 18.47 -7.71
CA THR A 313 -12.74 19.48 -8.70
C THR A 313 -12.38 19.09 -10.14
N VAL A 314 -11.53 18.09 -10.34
CA VAL A 314 -11.18 17.56 -11.67
C VAL A 314 -12.25 16.60 -12.18
N MET A 315 -12.96 15.92 -11.27
CA MET A 315 -13.93 14.86 -11.58
C MET A 315 -15.28 15.43 -12.02
N ASP A 316 -15.98 14.74 -12.94
CA ASP A 316 -17.37 15.04 -13.29
C ASP A 316 -18.32 14.33 -12.31
N LEU A 317 -18.46 14.85 -11.09
CA LEU A 317 -19.23 14.21 -10.04
C LEU A 317 -20.69 13.95 -10.47
N LYS A 318 -21.33 14.91 -11.14
CA LYS A 318 -22.72 14.79 -11.62
C LYS A 318 -22.84 13.77 -12.75
N GLY A 319 -21.85 13.69 -13.65
CA GLY A 319 -21.79 12.69 -14.71
C GLY A 319 -21.61 11.28 -14.17
N MET A 320 -20.83 11.12 -13.09
CA MET A 320 -20.59 9.84 -12.43
C MET A 320 -21.80 9.36 -11.61
N ASP A 321 -22.44 10.26 -10.84
CA ASP A 321 -23.44 9.90 -9.82
C ASP A 321 -24.61 9.05 -10.32
N ARG A 322 -25.04 9.29 -11.56
CA ARG A 322 -26.15 8.56 -12.21
C ARG A 322 -25.91 7.04 -12.33
N TYR A 323 -24.67 6.59 -12.18
CA TYR A 323 -24.28 5.19 -12.28
C TYR A 323 -23.95 4.57 -10.92
N LEU A 324 -23.75 5.39 -9.89
CA LEU A 324 -23.23 4.97 -8.61
C LEU A 324 -24.35 4.75 -7.59
N ASP A 325 -24.15 3.80 -6.69
CA ASP A 325 -25.00 3.56 -5.52
C ASP A 325 -24.51 4.37 -4.31
N ALA A 326 -23.19 4.49 -4.16
CA ALA A 326 -22.56 5.24 -3.08
C ALA A 326 -21.18 5.79 -3.47
N TRP A 327 -20.80 6.86 -2.78
CA TRP A 327 -19.49 7.50 -2.80
C TRP A 327 -18.81 7.23 -1.45
N HIS A 328 -17.75 6.43 -1.44
CA HIS A 328 -16.92 6.22 -0.25
C HIS A 328 -15.92 7.37 -0.18
N LEU A 329 -16.26 8.44 0.57
CA LEU A 329 -15.41 9.62 0.70
C LEU A 329 -14.22 9.29 1.61
N MET A 330 -13.01 9.30 1.07
CA MET A 330 -11.77 9.06 1.81
C MET A 330 -11.40 10.29 2.64
N ALA A 331 -12.14 10.50 3.73
CA ALA A 331 -12.03 11.66 4.61
C ALA A 331 -10.94 11.48 5.68
N TYR A 332 -9.76 11.04 5.21
CA TYR A 332 -8.56 10.80 5.99
C TYR A 332 -7.32 11.16 5.15
N ASP A 333 -6.12 10.97 5.70
CA ASP A 333 -4.85 11.31 5.06
C ASP A 333 -4.66 12.80 4.74
N TYR A 334 -5.28 13.68 5.53
CA TYR A 334 -5.12 15.13 5.39
C TYR A 334 -3.75 15.65 5.83
N ALA A 335 -3.03 14.87 6.65
CA ALA A 335 -1.71 15.21 7.13
C ALA A 335 -0.88 13.95 7.39
N GLY A 336 0.42 13.99 7.12
CA GLY A 336 1.30 12.83 7.27
C GLY A 336 2.77 13.13 7.01
N GLY A 337 3.61 12.10 6.84
CA GLY A 337 5.05 12.28 6.60
C GLY A 337 5.40 13.01 5.29
N PHE A 338 4.45 13.08 4.36
CA PHE A 338 4.55 13.87 3.12
C PHE A 338 4.38 15.38 3.33
N ASP A 339 3.96 15.81 4.52
CA ASP A 339 3.82 17.24 4.82
C ASP A 339 5.17 17.93 5.00
N PRO A 340 5.43 19.04 4.27
CA PRO A 340 6.74 19.66 4.27
C PRO A 340 7.02 20.56 5.50
N THR A 341 6.00 20.96 6.26
CA THR A 341 6.14 22.08 7.21
C THR A 341 5.70 21.80 8.64
N SER A 342 4.60 21.07 8.83
CA SER A 342 3.92 21.02 10.12
C SER A 342 3.08 19.76 10.28
N THR A 343 2.94 19.32 11.53
CA THR A 343 1.97 18.30 11.93
C THR A 343 0.54 18.77 11.65
N GLY A 344 -0.38 17.83 11.51
CA GLY A 344 -1.78 18.15 11.33
C GLY A 344 -2.70 16.99 11.72
N HIS A 345 -3.99 17.31 11.79
CA HIS A 345 -5.04 16.32 11.93
C HIS A 345 -5.21 15.58 10.61
N GLN A 346 -5.20 14.25 10.64
CA GLN A 346 -5.34 13.48 9.41
C GLN A 346 -6.80 13.32 8.96
N ALA A 347 -7.79 13.56 9.82
CA ALA A 347 -9.21 13.27 9.55
C ALA A 347 -10.17 14.20 10.32
N ASN A 348 -9.88 15.50 10.43
CA ASN A 348 -10.75 16.48 11.09
C ASN A 348 -12.01 16.79 10.26
N LEU A 349 -13.15 16.97 10.93
CA LEU A 349 -14.41 17.37 10.29
C LEU A 349 -14.37 18.81 9.79
N TYR A 350 -13.87 19.72 10.62
CA TYR A 350 -13.91 21.16 10.36
C TYR A 350 -12.52 21.79 10.40
N LYS A 351 -12.39 22.97 9.81
CA LYS A 351 -11.18 23.81 9.93
C LYS A 351 -11.05 24.34 11.35
N ASP A 352 -9.82 24.41 11.85
CA ASP A 352 -9.47 25.18 13.03
C ASP A 352 -9.03 26.60 12.63
N PRO A 353 -9.84 27.65 12.84
CA PRO A 353 -9.42 29.02 12.55
C PRO A 353 -8.33 29.52 13.52
N ALA A 354 -8.20 28.94 14.71
CA ALA A 354 -7.19 29.31 15.69
C ALA A 354 -5.83 28.62 15.40
N ASN A 355 -5.84 27.48 14.71
CA ASN A 355 -4.64 26.77 14.28
C ASN A 355 -4.74 26.24 12.84
N PRO A 356 -4.79 27.12 11.81
CA PRO A 356 -5.04 26.68 10.43
C PRO A 356 -3.98 25.72 9.87
N SER A 357 -2.73 25.77 10.37
CA SER A 357 -1.68 24.83 9.96
C SER A 357 -1.96 23.40 10.39
N SER A 358 -2.81 23.17 11.40
CA SER A 358 -3.21 21.84 11.84
C SER A 358 -4.34 21.21 11.02
N THR A 359 -5.11 22.01 10.29
CA THR A 359 -6.28 21.56 9.51
C THR A 359 -6.18 22.07 8.07
N LYS A 360 -5.20 21.55 7.33
CA LYS A 360 -4.93 21.93 5.92
C LYS A 360 -6.08 21.54 5.00
N PHE A 361 -6.75 20.44 5.33
CA PHE A 361 -8.00 19.97 4.73
C PHE A 361 -9.05 19.79 5.83
N ASN A 362 -10.30 19.55 5.44
CA ASN A 362 -11.39 19.20 6.34
C ASN A 362 -12.51 18.50 5.57
N THR A 363 -13.24 17.62 6.26
CA THR A 363 -14.33 16.84 5.67
C THR A 363 -15.52 17.70 5.25
N ASP A 364 -15.87 18.75 6.00
CA ASP A 364 -17.06 19.55 5.76
C ASP A 364 -17.02 20.31 4.43
N ASP A 365 -15.85 20.82 4.02
CA ASP A 365 -15.67 21.42 2.71
C ASP A 365 -15.90 20.40 1.58
N ALA A 366 -15.34 19.19 1.70
CA ALA A 366 -15.53 18.14 0.70
C ALA A 366 -17.01 17.71 0.61
N VAL A 367 -17.66 17.43 1.75
CA VAL A 367 -19.08 17.05 1.76
C VAL A 367 -19.97 18.15 1.18
N LYS A 368 -19.74 19.42 1.56
CA LYS A 368 -20.46 20.56 0.98
C LYS A 368 -20.24 20.67 -0.53
N TYR A 369 -19.02 20.44 -1.01
CA TYR A 369 -18.74 20.45 -2.44
C TYR A 369 -19.53 19.36 -3.17
N TYR A 370 -19.51 18.11 -2.69
CA TYR A 370 -20.26 17.01 -3.31
C TYR A 370 -21.77 17.31 -3.34
N ILE A 371 -22.33 17.81 -2.24
CA ILE A 371 -23.75 18.21 -2.19
C ILE A 371 -24.02 19.35 -3.19
N SER A 372 -23.12 20.33 -3.33
CA SER A 372 -23.24 21.42 -4.32
C SER A 372 -23.23 20.92 -5.77
N GLN A 373 -22.65 19.75 -6.02
CA GLN A 373 -22.68 19.07 -7.33
C GLN A 373 -23.97 18.23 -7.53
N ASN A 374 -24.97 18.37 -6.67
CA ASN A 374 -26.24 17.62 -6.63
C ASN A 374 -26.10 16.14 -6.26
N ILE A 375 -25.02 15.76 -5.56
CA ILE A 375 -24.93 14.43 -4.96
C ILE A 375 -25.86 14.38 -3.74
N ALA A 376 -26.77 13.42 -3.72
CA ALA A 376 -27.65 13.21 -2.56
C ALA A 376 -26.80 12.89 -1.32
N PRO A 377 -27.00 13.57 -0.17
CA PRO A 377 -26.24 13.29 1.06
C PRO A 377 -26.27 11.80 1.45
N SER A 378 -27.41 11.14 1.23
CA SER A 378 -27.60 9.71 1.52
C SER A 378 -26.75 8.77 0.67
N LYS A 379 -26.09 9.25 -0.39
CA LYS A 379 -25.12 8.49 -1.19
C LYS A 379 -23.67 8.73 -0.75
N ILE A 380 -23.41 9.73 0.09
CA ILE A 380 -22.08 10.05 0.59
C ILE A 380 -21.84 9.24 1.86
N VAL A 381 -20.89 8.30 1.81
CA VAL A 381 -20.48 7.46 2.93
C VAL A 381 -19.16 7.99 3.47
N LEU A 382 -19.12 8.37 4.74
CA LEU A 382 -17.97 9.02 5.34
C LEU A 382 -16.88 8.00 5.71
N GLY A 383 -15.74 8.06 5.05
CA GLY A 383 -14.56 7.27 5.38
C GLY A 383 -13.89 7.74 6.67
N MET A 384 -13.52 6.81 7.55
CA MET A 384 -12.78 7.05 8.78
C MET A 384 -11.55 6.12 8.85
N PRO A 385 -10.38 6.60 9.31
CA PRO A 385 -9.18 5.80 9.39
C PRO A 385 -9.19 4.91 10.63
N LEU A 386 -8.88 3.63 10.47
CA LEU A 386 -8.58 2.69 11.56
C LEU A 386 -7.06 2.63 11.81
N TYR A 387 -6.39 3.77 11.65
CA TYR A 387 -4.97 3.96 11.87
C TYR A 387 -4.68 5.41 12.27
N GLY A 388 -3.49 5.62 12.80
CA GLY A 388 -2.93 6.90 13.18
C GLY A 388 -1.72 7.29 12.34
N ARG A 389 -1.56 8.59 12.09
CA ARG A 389 -0.37 9.17 11.47
C ARG A 389 0.50 9.86 12.51
N ALA A 390 1.74 9.42 12.61
CA ALA A 390 2.71 9.83 13.62
C ALA A 390 3.67 10.92 13.14
N PHE A 391 4.08 11.78 14.07
CA PHE A 391 5.03 12.86 13.86
C PHE A 391 5.98 12.93 15.07
N LEU A 392 7.28 12.94 14.82
CA LEU A 392 8.31 13.00 15.86
C LEU A 392 8.93 14.39 15.99
N SER A 393 9.65 14.59 17.09
CA SER A 393 10.42 15.81 17.36
C SER A 393 9.57 17.09 17.33
N THR A 394 8.27 16.98 17.57
CA THR A 394 7.33 18.10 17.43
C THR A 394 6.93 18.69 18.77
N ALA A 395 6.64 19.99 18.79
CA ALA A 395 6.08 20.66 19.96
C ALA A 395 4.55 20.47 20.11
N GLY A 396 3.90 19.85 19.12
CA GLY A 396 2.46 19.59 19.15
C GLY A 396 1.79 19.80 17.79
N MET A 397 0.47 19.93 17.81
CA MET A 397 -0.36 20.04 16.62
C MET A 397 -0.15 21.37 15.86
N GLY A 398 -0.04 21.33 14.53
CA GLY A 398 0.22 22.51 13.69
C GLY A 398 1.65 23.06 13.81
N LYS A 399 2.58 22.33 14.45
CA LYS A 399 3.98 22.74 14.66
C LYS A 399 4.93 21.94 13.76
N PRO A 400 6.16 22.44 13.50
CA PRO A 400 7.18 21.67 12.80
C PRO A 400 7.44 20.30 13.45
N PHE A 401 7.85 19.34 12.64
CA PHE A 401 8.21 17.99 13.06
C PHE A 401 9.46 17.53 12.30
N SER A 402 10.11 16.49 12.79
CA SER A 402 11.23 15.85 12.12
C SER A 402 11.15 14.34 12.32
N GLY A 403 10.90 13.63 11.21
CA GLY A 403 10.67 12.20 11.18
C GLY A 403 9.26 11.78 11.60
N VAL A 404 8.86 10.59 11.19
CA VAL A 404 7.57 9.98 11.53
C VAL A 404 7.71 8.70 12.35
N GLY A 405 8.94 8.20 12.49
CA GLY A 405 9.27 6.98 13.24
C GLY A 405 8.78 5.72 12.56
N ASP A 406 8.75 4.65 13.35
CA ASP A 406 8.23 3.35 12.92
C ASP A 406 6.70 3.38 12.74
N GLY A 407 6.13 2.24 12.36
CA GLY A 407 4.70 1.99 12.35
C GLY A 407 4.39 0.50 12.31
N THR A 408 3.14 0.14 12.57
CA THR A 408 2.68 -1.25 12.46
C THR A 408 2.33 -1.63 11.01
N VAL A 409 2.06 -0.62 10.18
CA VAL A 409 1.67 -0.76 8.78
C VAL A 409 2.85 -0.40 7.89
N GLU A 410 3.30 0.84 8.00
CA GLU A 410 4.47 1.42 7.35
C GLU A 410 5.02 2.54 8.24
N GLN A 411 6.18 3.11 7.91
CA GLN A 411 6.77 4.19 8.69
C GLN A 411 5.78 5.34 8.91
N GLY A 412 5.59 5.74 10.17
CA GLY A 412 4.65 6.79 10.54
C GLY A 412 3.17 6.38 10.58
N VAL A 413 2.81 5.13 10.27
CA VAL A 413 1.42 4.65 10.25
C VAL A 413 1.20 3.52 11.26
N TRP A 414 0.32 3.77 12.23
CA TRP A 414 0.02 2.87 13.34
C TRP A 414 -1.43 2.41 13.28
N ASN A 415 -1.68 1.11 13.29
CA ASN A 415 -3.03 0.57 13.43
C ASN A 415 -3.68 1.11 14.70
N TYR A 416 -4.97 1.42 14.63
CA TYR A 416 -5.69 1.98 15.76
C TYR A 416 -5.68 1.06 16.98
N ASN A 417 -5.72 -0.27 16.80
CA ASN A 417 -5.59 -1.24 17.88
C ASN A 417 -4.23 -1.25 18.60
N ALA A 418 -3.21 -0.58 18.06
CA ALA A 418 -1.93 -0.35 18.71
C ALA A 418 -1.86 1.03 19.41
N LEU A 419 -2.95 1.80 19.41
CA LEU A 419 -3.03 3.15 19.96
C LEU A 419 -3.98 3.23 21.18
N PRO A 420 -3.76 4.21 22.09
CA PRO A 420 -2.61 5.12 22.15
C PRO A 420 -1.32 4.41 22.59
N LYS A 421 -0.17 4.98 22.24
CA LYS A 421 1.13 4.47 22.69
C LYS A 421 1.31 4.70 24.20
N PRO A 422 2.02 3.81 24.92
CA PRO A 422 2.32 4.01 26.33
C PRO A 422 3.04 5.35 26.59
N GLY A 423 2.53 6.11 27.54
CA GLY A 423 3.02 7.45 27.91
C GLY A 423 2.36 8.61 27.18
N ALA A 424 1.59 8.34 26.10
CA ALA A 424 0.90 9.38 25.36
C ALA A 424 -0.45 9.75 26.01
N VAL A 425 -0.77 11.05 26.02
CA VAL A 425 -2.06 11.57 26.48
C VAL A 425 -2.96 11.82 25.27
N VAL A 426 -4.15 11.23 25.28
CA VAL A 426 -5.15 11.41 24.22
C VAL A 426 -5.94 12.70 24.45
N GLN A 427 -6.14 13.45 23.37
CA GLN A 427 -6.93 14.67 23.32
C GLN A 427 -7.99 14.53 22.24
N PHE A 428 -9.16 15.14 22.47
CA PHE A 428 -10.24 15.21 21.51
C PHE A 428 -10.81 16.63 21.49
N ASP A 429 -10.78 17.25 20.31
CA ASP A 429 -11.38 18.55 20.09
C ASP A 429 -12.69 18.40 19.33
N ARG A 430 -13.80 18.70 20.01
CA ARG A 430 -15.15 18.65 19.45
C ARG A 430 -15.42 19.76 18.43
N ALA A 431 -14.74 20.91 18.52
CA ALA A 431 -14.96 22.02 17.60
C ALA A 431 -14.54 21.66 16.17
N ILE A 432 -13.50 20.84 16.03
CA ILE A 432 -13.01 20.34 14.74
C ILE A 432 -13.30 18.85 14.48
N GLY A 433 -13.84 18.14 15.48
CA GLY A 433 -14.16 16.72 15.38
C GLY A 433 -12.94 15.84 15.16
N ALA A 434 -11.83 16.13 15.85
CA ALA A 434 -10.55 15.44 15.64
C ALA A 434 -9.87 15.06 16.97
N ALA A 435 -9.28 13.87 16.99
CA ALA A 435 -8.50 13.37 18.13
C ALA A 435 -7.03 13.11 17.76
N TRP A 436 -6.19 13.11 18.78
CA TRP A 436 -4.77 12.79 18.67
C TRP A 436 -4.22 12.39 20.04
N SER A 437 -3.05 11.76 20.07
CA SER A 437 -2.27 11.59 21.30
C SER A 437 -0.96 12.36 21.22
N TYR A 438 -0.47 12.84 22.36
CA TYR A 438 0.84 13.46 22.49
C TYR A 438 1.62 12.90 23.68
N ASP A 439 2.85 12.46 23.45
CA ASP A 439 3.83 12.12 24.48
C ASP A 439 4.85 13.26 24.57
N ALA A 440 4.77 14.07 25.63
CA ALA A 440 5.62 15.23 25.82
C ALA A 440 7.09 14.87 26.07
N ALA A 441 7.37 13.70 26.67
CA ALA A 441 8.72 13.25 26.94
C ALA A 441 9.44 12.82 25.65
N LYS A 442 8.70 12.14 24.76
CA LYS A 442 9.22 11.73 23.44
C LYS A 442 9.04 12.78 22.35
N ARG A 443 8.26 13.83 22.62
CA ARG A 443 7.83 14.84 21.63
C ARG A 443 7.21 14.18 20.40
N GLU A 444 6.38 13.17 20.65
CA GLU A 444 5.71 12.35 19.65
C GLU A 444 4.21 12.65 19.63
N LEU A 445 3.69 12.91 18.43
CA LEU A 445 2.26 13.14 18.18
C LEU A 445 1.74 12.05 17.26
N VAL A 446 0.54 11.53 17.54
CA VAL A 446 -0.18 10.63 16.61
C VAL A 446 -1.59 11.14 16.43
N SER A 447 -1.99 11.50 15.20
CA SER A 447 -3.38 11.86 14.88
C SER A 447 -4.15 10.61 14.47
N PHE A 448 -5.26 10.30 15.13
CA PHE A 448 -6.11 9.12 14.88
C PHE A 448 -7.51 9.34 15.46
N ASP A 449 -8.51 8.60 14.98
CA ASP A 449 -9.84 8.62 15.60
C ASP A 449 -9.90 7.73 16.85
N THR A 450 -10.64 8.18 17.86
CA THR A 450 -11.02 7.38 19.02
C THR A 450 -12.47 6.92 18.87
N VAL A 451 -12.91 6.00 19.73
CA VAL A 451 -14.35 5.68 19.84
C VAL A 451 -15.17 6.94 20.11
N GLU A 452 -14.68 7.85 20.97
CA GLU A 452 -15.37 9.11 21.25
C GLU A 452 -15.47 10.01 20.00
N SER A 453 -14.37 10.20 19.26
CA SER A 453 -14.42 11.05 18.05
C SER A 453 -15.27 10.43 16.95
N ALA A 454 -15.23 9.11 16.75
CA ALA A 454 -16.05 8.42 15.75
C ALA A 454 -17.55 8.45 16.09
N VAL A 455 -17.91 8.28 17.36
CA VAL A 455 -19.30 8.45 17.84
C VAL A 455 -19.76 9.90 17.67
N PHE A 456 -18.91 10.88 17.97
CA PHE A 456 -19.19 12.29 17.74
C PHE A 456 -19.43 12.58 16.24
N LYS A 457 -18.53 12.11 15.35
CA LYS A 457 -18.72 12.21 13.88
C LYS A 457 -20.05 11.58 13.45
N THR A 458 -20.48 10.50 14.10
CA THR A 458 -21.75 9.86 13.77
C THR A 458 -22.95 10.71 14.17
N ASN A 459 -22.99 11.15 15.43
CA ASN A 459 -24.16 11.81 15.99
C ASN A 459 -24.28 13.29 15.61
N GLU A 460 -23.15 14.00 15.54
CA GLU A 460 -23.13 15.45 15.33
C GLU A 460 -22.89 15.84 13.88
N TYR A 461 -22.42 14.91 13.03
CA TYR A 461 -22.07 15.22 11.65
C TYR A 461 -22.83 14.36 10.62
N MET A 462 -22.70 13.03 10.68
CA MET A 462 -23.30 12.15 9.68
C MET A 462 -24.83 12.16 9.73
N LYS A 463 -25.43 11.94 10.91
CA LYS A 463 -26.90 11.92 11.06
C LYS A 463 -27.56 13.25 10.72
N PRO A 464 -27.12 14.41 11.24
CA PRO A 464 -27.79 15.69 10.96
C PRO A 464 -27.71 16.10 9.49
N LYS A 465 -26.66 15.68 8.77
CA LYS A 465 -26.51 15.91 7.33
C LYS A 465 -27.22 14.85 6.46
N GLY A 466 -27.75 13.79 7.07
CA GLY A 466 -28.38 12.67 6.34
C GLY A 466 -27.39 11.91 5.45
N LEU A 467 -26.15 11.73 5.90
CA LEU A 467 -25.13 10.98 5.16
C LEU A 467 -25.49 9.48 5.07
N GLY A 468 -25.01 8.81 4.03
CA GLY A 468 -25.34 7.41 3.71
C GLY A 468 -24.78 6.38 4.69
N GLY A 469 -23.78 6.74 5.48
CA GLY A 469 -23.18 5.85 6.48
C GLY A 469 -21.71 6.15 6.72
N ALA A 470 -21.00 5.13 7.22
CA ALA A 470 -19.57 5.17 7.47
C ALA A 470 -18.83 4.07 6.67
N MET A 471 -17.60 4.39 6.25
CA MET A 471 -16.64 3.46 5.65
C MET A 471 -15.35 3.50 6.49
N PHE A 472 -14.60 2.40 6.52
CA PHE A 472 -13.39 2.30 7.33
C PHE A 472 -12.23 1.73 6.52
N TRP A 473 -11.04 2.34 6.65
CA TRP A 473 -9.78 1.83 6.11
C TRP A 473 -8.77 1.59 7.24
N GLU A 474 -8.31 0.36 7.53
CA GLU A 474 -8.87 -0.91 7.09
C GLU A 474 -9.15 -1.86 8.27
N ALA A 475 -9.84 -2.97 7.99
CA ALA A 475 -10.47 -3.81 8.99
C ALA A 475 -9.49 -4.37 10.05
N SER A 476 -8.23 -4.66 9.67
CA SER A 476 -7.24 -5.17 10.61
C SER A 476 -6.78 -4.15 11.65
N GLY A 477 -7.03 -2.86 11.42
CA GLY A 477 -6.70 -1.77 12.32
C GLY A 477 -7.70 -1.59 13.48
N ASP A 478 -8.91 -2.16 13.41
CA ASP A 478 -9.95 -1.91 14.42
C ASP A 478 -9.60 -2.50 15.80
N GLY A 479 -10.14 -1.86 16.84
CA GLY A 479 -10.14 -2.39 18.21
C GLY A 479 -11.15 -3.52 18.40
N ARG A 480 -11.10 -4.19 19.56
CA ARG A 480 -12.06 -5.24 19.96
C ARG A 480 -12.91 -4.77 21.14
N GLY A 481 -14.13 -5.30 21.25
CA GLY A 481 -15.05 -4.95 22.33
C GLY A 481 -15.32 -3.45 22.37
N ASP A 482 -15.23 -2.85 23.55
CA ASP A 482 -15.47 -1.41 23.76
C ASP A 482 -14.47 -0.50 23.06
N LYS A 483 -13.35 -1.05 22.56
CA LYS A 483 -12.42 -0.31 21.71
C LYS A 483 -12.79 -0.33 20.23
N SER A 484 -13.76 -1.13 19.77
CA SER A 484 -14.09 -1.18 18.34
C SER A 484 -14.77 0.11 17.89
N ILE A 485 -14.13 0.83 16.96
CA ILE A 485 -14.73 2.00 16.31
C ILE A 485 -15.90 1.56 15.42
N VAL A 486 -15.71 0.48 14.66
CA VAL A 486 -16.76 -0.04 13.76
C VAL A 486 -18.00 -0.44 14.55
N GLY A 487 -17.83 -1.18 15.64
CA GLY A 487 -18.91 -1.61 16.51
C GLY A 487 -19.64 -0.43 17.18
N ALA A 488 -18.88 0.56 17.66
CA ALA A 488 -19.46 1.75 18.27
C ALA A 488 -20.27 2.58 17.26
N VAL A 489 -19.73 2.82 16.06
CA VAL A 489 -20.43 3.55 14.99
C VAL A 489 -21.68 2.80 14.53
N ALA A 490 -21.59 1.48 14.34
CA ALA A 490 -22.75 0.65 13.98
C ALA A 490 -23.88 0.75 15.02
N ALA A 491 -23.54 0.72 16.31
CA ALA A 491 -24.51 0.89 17.39
C ALA A 491 -25.16 2.28 17.38
N GLN A 492 -24.40 3.33 17.03
CA GLN A 492 -24.94 4.69 16.93
C GLN A 492 -25.82 4.87 15.70
N MET A 493 -25.48 4.29 14.54
CA MET A 493 -26.29 4.42 13.31
C MET A 493 -27.72 3.88 13.46
N GLY A 494 -27.95 2.96 14.40
CA GLY A 494 -29.27 2.39 14.68
C GLY A 494 -29.65 1.34 13.64
N LYS A 495 -30.40 1.70 12.60
CA LYS A 495 -30.85 0.76 11.57
C LYS A 495 -29.87 0.74 10.39
N LEU A 496 -29.17 -0.38 10.24
CA LEU A 496 -28.31 -0.65 9.10
C LEU A 496 -29.12 -1.16 7.89
N ASP A 497 -28.52 -1.07 6.69
CA ASP A 497 -29.04 -1.71 5.47
C ASP A 497 -29.34 -3.19 5.76
N ALA A 498 -30.56 -3.61 5.42
CA ALA A 498 -31.08 -4.94 5.68
C ALA A 498 -31.33 -5.74 4.40
N THR A 499 -30.96 -5.20 3.24
CA THR A 499 -31.09 -5.90 1.95
C THR A 499 -30.19 -7.13 1.94
N GLU A 500 -30.73 -8.24 1.45
CA GLU A 500 -30.00 -9.50 1.44
C GLU A 500 -28.94 -9.55 0.34
N ASN A 501 -27.86 -10.26 0.60
CA ASN A 501 -26.85 -10.61 -0.38
C ASN A 501 -27.32 -11.75 -1.32
N LEU A 502 -26.62 -11.90 -2.46
CA LEU A 502 -26.83 -13.01 -3.39
C LEU A 502 -25.91 -14.19 -3.03
N LEU A 503 -26.45 -15.41 -3.09
CA LEU A 503 -25.71 -16.63 -2.76
C LEU A 503 -25.44 -17.57 -3.94
N VAL A 504 -26.09 -17.34 -5.08
CA VAL A 504 -26.06 -18.22 -6.25
C VAL A 504 -25.51 -17.45 -7.44
N TYR A 505 -24.40 -17.94 -7.99
CA TYR A 505 -23.71 -17.33 -9.13
C TYR A 505 -23.55 -18.38 -10.24
N PRO A 506 -24.58 -18.62 -11.06
CA PRO A 506 -24.67 -19.83 -11.91
C PRO A 506 -23.53 -19.98 -12.93
N LYS A 507 -22.81 -18.89 -13.24
CA LYS A 507 -21.67 -18.85 -14.17
C LYS A 507 -20.30 -19.00 -13.50
N SER A 508 -20.24 -19.13 -12.18
CA SER A 508 -18.98 -19.37 -11.46
C SER A 508 -18.42 -20.77 -11.79
N THR A 509 -17.12 -20.86 -12.04
CA THR A 509 -16.40 -22.13 -12.24
C THR A 509 -16.18 -22.86 -10.91
N PHE A 510 -16.31 -22.15 -9.78
CA PHE A 510 -16.18 -22.69 -8.45
C PHE A 510 -17.49 -23.28 -7.95
N SER A 511 -17.52 -24.59 -7.68
CA SER A 511 -18.73 -25.33 -7.28
C SER A 511 -19.36 -24.82 -5.98
N ASN A 512 -18.54 -24.34 -5.04
CA ASN A 512 -19.02 -23.80 -3.75
C ASN A 512 -19.66 -22.40 -3.86
N ILE A 513 -19.45 -21.70 -4.98
CA ILE A 513 -19.96 -20.35 -5.27
C ILE A 513 -21.09 -20.41 -6.30
N ARG A 514 -20.99 -21.33 -7.26
CA ARG A 514 -21.97 -21.50 -8.34
C ARG A 514 -23.41 -21.66 -7.82
N GLY A 515 -23.55 -22.24 -6.64
CA GLY A 515 -24.82 -22.72 -6.11
C GLY A 515 -25.13 -24.08 -6.76
N ALA A 516 -25.35 -25.08 -5.93
CA ALA A 516 -25.87 -26.39 -6.33
C ALA A 516 -27.32 -26.47 -5.87
#